data_AF-A0AAJ1Y293-F1
#
_entry.id   AF-A0AAJ1Y293-F1
#
_cell.length_a   1.000
_cell.length_b   1.000
_cell.length_c   1.000
_cell.angle_alpha   90.00
_cell.angle_beta   90.00
_cell.angle_gamma   90.00
#
_symmetry.space_group_name_H-M   'P 1'
#
loop_
_entity.id
_entity.type
_entity.pdbx_description
1 polymer ?
#
loop_
_entity_poly.entity_id
_entity_poly.type
_entity_poly.pdbx_seq_one_letter_code
_entity_poly.pdbx_strand_id
1 'polypeptide(L)'
;MERKIELTLRINGEEKTFTQDFVPFSKRTDYIKKENSLREEKTSEGLEPTADEYLEMQIQFVADLFDEKELTKEAILNGMDALDIDKIWEIISYRVLGLSKKDVEESKKEKAEEI
;
A
#
# COMPACT_ATOMS: atom_id res chain seq x y z
N MET A 1 14.15 -3.81 -12.38
CA MET A 1 13.13 -3.31 -11.43
C MET A 1 13.65 -2.02 -10.85
N GLU A 2 12.93 -0.93 -11.03
CA GLU A 2 13.30 0.36 -10.46
C GLU A 2 13.17 0.28 -8.93
N ARG A 3 14.19 0.74 -8.21
CA ARG A 3 14.22 0.66 -6.74
C ARG A 3 13.57 1.88 -6.09
N LYS A 4 13.52 3.00 -6.81
CA LYS A 4 12.88 4.21 -6.33
C LYS A 4 11.36 4.03 -6.36
N ILE A 5 10.70 4.40 -5.27
CA ILE A 5 9.26 4.64 -5.23
C ILE A 5 9.03 6.14 -5.12
N GLU A 6 7.95 6.59 -5.74
CA GLU A 6 7.55 7.99 -5.74
C GLU A 6 6.06 8.06 -5.39
N LEU A 7 5.72 9.01 -4.54
CA LEU A 7 4.34 9.31 -4.20
C LEU A 7 4.12 10.80 -4.30
N THR A 8 3.28 11.21 -5.24
CA THR A 8 2.92 12.61 -5.45
C THR A 8 1.58 12.88 -4.79
N LEU A 9 1.54 13.89 -3.93
CA LEU A 9 0.37 14.33 -3.20
C LEU A 9 0.14 15.82 -3.40
N ARG A 10 -1.12 16.25 -3.32
CA ARG A 10 -1.48 17.66 -3.23
C ARG A 10 -1.61 18.07 -1.77
N ILE A 11 -0.70 18.92 -1.29
CA ILE A 11 -0.68 19.42 0.08
C ILE A 11 -0.80 20.94 0.03
N ASN A 12 -1.82 21.49 0.70
CA ASN A 12 -2.11 22.93 0.70
C ASN A 12 -2.25 23.54 -0.72
N GLY A 13 -2.75 22.75 -1.67
CA GLY A 13 -2.96 23.17 -3.06
C GLY A 13 -1.74 23.01 -3.98
N GLU A 14 -0.56 22.72 -3.42
CA GLU A 14 0.70 22.49 -4.14
C GLU A 14 0.99 21.00 -4.30
N GLU A 15 1.59 20.62 -5.43
CA GLU A 15 2.06 19.25 -5.64
C GLU A 15 3.39 19.03 -4.93
N LYS A 16 3.46 17.95 -4.16
CA LYS A 16 4.67 17.50 -3.47
C LYS A 16 4.93 16.03 -3.78
N THR A 17 6.16 15.72 -4.18
CA THR A 17 6.57 14.34 -4.46
C THR A 17 7.53 13.86 -3.39
N PHE A 18 7.17 12.74 -2.76
CA PHE A 18 7.98 12.01 -1.79
C PHE A 18 8.68 10.85 -2.48
N THR A 19 9.92 10.55 -2.09
CA THR A 19 10.71 9.50 -2.77
C THR A 19 11.47 8.65 -1.78
N GLN A 20 11.45 7.33 -1.96
CA GLN A 20 12.23 6.38 -1.17
C GLN A 20 12.92 5.39 -2.11
N ASP A 21 14.18 5.05 -1.86
CA ASP A 21 14.95 4.10 -2.70
C ASP A 21 15.35 2.82 -1.98
N PHE A 22 15.23 2.80 -0.64
CA PHE A 22 15.57 1.67 0.19
C PHE A 22 14.38 1.21 1.04
N VAL A 23 14.01 -0.07 0.88
CA VAL A 23 13.00 -0.75 1.70
C VAL A 23 13.69 -1.93 2.41
N PRO A 24 13.87 -1.87 3.74
CA PRO A 24 14.44 -2.97 4.50
C PRO A 24 13.58 -4.24 4.41
N PHE A 25 14.20 -5.41 4.43
CA PHE A 25 13.46 -6.69 4.44
C PHE A 25 12.53 -6.83 5.64
N SER A 26 12.84 -6.17 6.77
CA SER A 26 11.94 -6.14 7.93
C SER A 26 10.55 -5.59 7.57
N LYS A 27 10.46 -4.58 6.70
CA LYS A 27 9.19 -3.99 6.25
C LYS A 27 8.30 -5.01 5.53
N ARG A 28 8.88 -5.96 4.79
CA ARG A 28 8.13 -7.09 4.21
C ARG A 28 7.47 -7.93 5.30
N THR A 29 8.25 -8.28 6.32
CA THR A 29 7.77 -9.11 7.42
C THR A 29 6.72 -8.35 8.23
N ASP A 30 6.90 -7.06 8.43
CA ASP A 30 5.96 -6.20 9.14
C ASP A 30 4.62 -6.09 8.39
N TYR A 31 4.65 -5.94 7.06
CA TYR A 31 3.44 -5.92 6.24
C TYR A 31 2.64 -7.23 6.36
N ILE A 32 3.30 -8.39 6.18
CA ILE A 32 2.66 -9.71 6.30
C ILE A 32 2.05 -9.90 7.69
N LYS A 33 2.75 -9.46 8.74
CA LYS A 33 2.21 -9.50 10.11
C LYS A 33 0.97 -8.62 10.26
N LYS A 34 0.98 -7.38 9.75
CA LYS A 34 -0.19 -6.48 9.80
C LYS A 34 -1.40 -7.09 9.09
N GLU A 35 -1.22 -7.66 7.90
CA GLU A 35 -2.29 -8.35 7.17
C GLU A 35 -2.86 -9.54 7.94
N ASN A 36 -1.99 -10.40 8.48
CA ASN A 36 -2.42 -11.56 9.26
C ASN A 36 -3.13 -11.14 10.54
N SER A 37 -2.62 -10.13 11.26
CA SER A 37 -3.24 -9.63 12.48
C SER A 37 -4.62 -9.03 12.21
N LEU A 38 -4.79 -8.24 11.14
CA LEU A 38 -6.11 -7.71 10.76
C LEU A 38 -7.09 -8.85 10.46
N ARG A 39 -6.64 -9.87 9.73
CA ARG A 39 -7.47 -11.04 9.42
C ARG A 39 -7.85 -11.81 10.68
N GLU A 40 -6.88 -12.14 11.53
CA GLU A 40 -7.10 -12.89 12.77
C GLU A 40 -8.05 -12.14 13.71
N GLU A 41 -7.89 -10.82 13.85
CA GLU A 41 -8.78 -9.96 14.63
C GLU A 41 -10.22 -10.08 14.14
N LYS A 42 -10.48 -9.87 12.85
CA LYS A 42 -11.84 -9.92 12.30
C LYS A 42 -12.43 -11.31 12.33
N THR A 43 -11.66 -12.35 11.98
CA THR A 43 -12.14 -13.73 12.04
C THR A 43 -12.47 -14.15 13.47
N SER A 44 -11.75 -13.65 14.48
CA SER A 44 -12.08 -13.91 15.89
C SER A 44 -13.42 -13.32 16.33
N GLU A 45 -13.88 -12.28 15.63
CA GLU A 45 -15.19 -11.66 15.79
C GLU A 45 -16.28 -12.33 14.92
N GLY A 46 -15.91 -13.36 14.13
CA GLY A 46 -16.82 -13.98 13.16
C GLY A 46 -17.08 -13.12 11.92
N LEU A 47 -16.18 -12.18 11.63
CA LEU A 47 -16.23 -11.25 10.50
C LEU A 47 -15.06 -11.49 9.53
N GLU A 48 -15.16 -10.93 8.34
CA GLU A 48 -14.04 -10.80 7.39
C GLU A 48 -13.62 -9.33 7.32
N PRO A 49 -12.32 -9.01 7.19
CA PRO A 49 -11.91 -7.62 7.00
C PRO A 49 -12.47 -7.05 5.70
N THR A 50 -12.99 -5.84 5.79
CA THR A 50 -13.51 -5.10 4.65
C THR A 50 -12.39 -4.59 3.74
N ALA A 51 -12.73 -4.26 2.50
CA ALA A 51 -11.78 -3.64 1.56
C ALA A 51 -11.23 -2.31 2.10
N ASP A 52 -12.07 -1.52 2.76
CA ASP A 52 -11.67 -0.23 3.35
C ASP A 52 -10.68 -0.41 4.51
N GLU A 53 -10.87 -1.42 5.37
CA GLU A 53 -9.93 -1.73 6.46
C GLU A 53 -8.57 -2.17 5.93
N TYR A 54 -8.54 -2.98 4.87
CA TYR A 54 -7.28 -3.29 4.18
C TYR A 54 -6.65 -2.04 3.59
N LEU A 55 -7.42 -1.22 2.89
CA LEU A 55 -6.91 -0.01 2.25
C LEU A 55 -6.34 0.97 3.29
N GLU A 56 -7.03 1.20 4.40
CA GLU A 56 -6.54 2.06 5.48
C GLU A 56 -5.22 1.55 6.08
N MET A 57 -5.12 0.23 6.31
CA MET A 57 -3.91 -0.41 6.82
C MET A 57 -2.75 -0.28 5.82
N GLN A 58 -3.03 -0.44 4.53
CA GLN A 58 -2.06 -0.29 3.44
C GLN A 58 -1.57 1.15 3.31
N ILE A 59 -2.47 2.14 3.35
CA ILE A 59 -2.11 3.56 3.31
C ILE A 59 -1.24 3.93 4.51
N GLN A 60 -1.60 3.50 5.72
CA GLN A 60 -0.77 3.72 6.90
C GLN A 60 0.61 3.08 6.74
N PHE A 61 0.66 1.85 6.24
CA PHE A 61 1.93 1.17 6.01
C PHE A 61 2.82 1.92 5.00
N VAL A 62 2.23 2.42 3.91
CA VAL A 62 2.96 3.21 2.91
C VAL A 62 3.46 4.52 3.51
N ALA A 63 2.65 5.23 4.31
CA ALA A 63 3.12 6.40 5.04
C ALA A 63 4.34 6.07 5.93
N ASP A 64 4.27 4.97 6.69
CA ASP A 64 5.37 4.50 7.56
C ASP A 64 6.61 3.98 6.79
N LEU A 65 6.53 3.87 5.46
CA LEU A 65 7.62 3.36 4.61
C LEU A 65 8.61 4.44 4.21
N PHE A 66 8.13 5.67 4.05
CA PHE A 66 8.96 6.82 3.68
C PHE A 66 9.59 7.45 4.92
N ASP A 67 10.80 7.98 4.76
CA ASP A 67 11.52 8.65 5.84
C ASP A 67 10.96 10.05 6.15
N GLU A 68 10.21 10.65 5.21
CA GLU A 68 9.62 11.98 5.34
C GLU A 68 8.42 12.01 6.31
N LYS A 69 8.61 12.64 7.47
CA LYS A 69 7.58 12.80 8.52
C LYS A 69 6.29 13.51 8.07
N GLU A 70 6.34 14.26 6.98
CA GLU A 70 5.17 14.94 6.43
C GLU A 70 4.25 13.99 5.64
N LEU A 71 4.76 12.82 5.25
CA LEU A 71 3.96 11.81 4.59
C LEU A 71 3.21 10.97 5.64
N THR A 72 2.09 11.47 6.12
CA THR A 72 1.21 10.74 7.05
C THR A 72 0.07 10.03 6.31
N LYS A 73 -0.66 9.14 7.01
CA LYS A 73 -1.90 8.54 6.49
C LYS A 73 -2.88 9.62 6.03
N GLU A 74 -3.05 10.67 6.82
CA GLU A 74 -3.94 11.79 6.51
C GLU A 74 -3.44 12.59 5.30
N ALA A 75 -2.13 12.79 5.17
CA ALA A 75 -1.57 13.45 3.98
C ALA A 75 -1.89 12.65 2.71
N ILE A 76 -1.76 11.32 2.77
CA ILE A 76 -2.11 10.44 1.64
C ILE A 76 -3.61 10.51 1.36
N LEU A 77 -4.48 10.32 2.36
CA LEU A 77 -5.94 10.30 2.18
C LEU A 77 -6.49 11.61 1.59
N ASN A 78 -5.93 12.75 1.98
CA ASN A 78 -6.42 14.06 1.55
C ASN A 78 -5.70 14.59 0.30
N GLY A 79 -4.47 14.13 0.04
CA GLY A 79 -3.61 14.67 -1.01
C GLY A 79 -3.47 13.77 -2.23
N MET A 80 -3.76 12.48 -2.13
CA MET A 80 -3.68 11.57 -3.27
C MET A 80 -4.84 11.81 -4.24
N ASP A 81 -4.54 11.82 -5.55
CA ASP A 81 -5.60 11.81 -6.56
C ASP A 81 -6.33 10.46 -6.48
N ALA A 82 -7.67 10.48 -6.53
CA ALA A 82 -8.47 9.26 -6.46
C ALA A 82 -8.15 8.27 -7.59
N LEU A 83 -7.65 8.75 -8.75
CA LEU A 83 -7.21 7.90 -9.87
C LEU A 83 -5.87 7.22 -9.61
N ASP A 84 -5.11 7.65 -8.61
CA ASP A 84 -3.79 7.14 -8.27
C ASP A 84 -3.82 6.06 -7.17
N ILE A 85 -5.00 5.59 -6.76
CA ILE A 85 -5.15 4.63 -5.65
C ILE A 85 -4.36 3.33 -5.86
N ASP A 86 -4.20 2.89 -7.11
CA ASP A 86 -3.40 1.73 -7.47
C ASP A 86 -1.93 1.86 -7.03
N LYS A 87 -1.39 3.09 -6.91
CA LYS A 87 0.01 3.32 -6.49
C LYS A 87 0.30 2.74 -5.11
N ILE A 88 -0.67 2.78 -4.19
CA ILE A 88 -0.53 2.17 -2.85
C ILE A 88 -0.28 0.67 -2.99
N TRP A 89 -1.11 -0.01 -3.79
CA TRP A 89 -0.98 -1.44 -4.04
C TRP A 89 0.29 -1.80 -4.82
N GLU A 90 0.70 -0.97 -5.79
CA GLU A 90 1.92 -1.18 -6.57
C GLU A 90 3.19 -1.07 -5.71
N ILE A 91 3.25 -0.07 -4.82
CA ILE A 91 4.36 0.08 -3.86
C ILE A 91 4.48 -1.19 -3.02
N ILE A 92 3.36 -1.66 -2.45
CA ILE A 92 3.33 -2.86 -1.63
C ILE A 92 3.73 -4.08 -2.45
N SER A 93 3.06 -4.35 -3.56
CA SER A 93 3.25 -5.54 -4.38
C SER A 93 4.68 -5.65 -4.89
N TYR A 94 5.19 -4.59 -5.52
CA TYR A 94 6.46 -4.66 -6.24
C TYR A 94 7.66 -4.38 -5.34
N ARG A 95 7.52 -3.50 -4.35
CA ARG A 95 8.68 -3.00 -3.59
C ARG A 95 8.78 -3.60 -2.20
N VAL A 96 7.65 -3.94 -1.59
CA VAL A 96 7.62 -4.60 -0.27
C VAL A 96 7.58 -6.12 -0.44
N LEU A 97 6.66 -6.62 -1.26
CA LEU A 97 6.46 -8.05 -1.49
C LEU A 97 7.30 -8.61 -2.64
N GLY A 98 7.95 -7.77 -3.43
CA GLY A 98 8.85 -8.20 -4.50
C GLY A 98 8.16 -9.02 -5.59
N LEU A 99 6.83 -8.90 -5.72
CA LEU A 99 6.07 -9.52 -6.80
C LEU A 99 6.52 -8.91 -8.13
N SER A 100 6.50 -9.71 -9.18
CA SER A 100 6.69 -9.18 -10.53
C SER A 100 5.38 -8.59 -11.06
N LYS A 101 5.48 -7.67 -12.03
CA LYS A 101 4.29 -7.16 -12.73
C LYS A 101 3.46 -8.29 -13.35
N LYS A 102 4.12 -9.34 -13.83
CA LYS A 102 3.45 -10.52 -14.38
C LYS A 102 2.61 -11.24 -13.32
N ASP A 103 3.16 -11.49 -12.14
CA ASP A 103 2.44 -12.17 -11.06
C ASP A 103 1.17 -11.39 -10.65
N VAL A 104 1.26 -10.05 -10.62
CA VAL A 104 0.12 -9.19 -10.29
C VAL A 104 -0.91 -9.14 -11.43
N GLU A 105 -0.47 -9.07 -12.68
CA GLU A 105 -1.37 -9.10 -13.85
C GLU A 105 -2.08 -10.45 -13.99
N GLU A 106 -1.39 -11.56 -13.71
CA GLU A 106 -1.96 -12.90 -13.69
C GLU A 106 -3.00 -13.03 -12.56
N SER A 107 -2.69 -12.57 -11.35
CA SER A 107 -3.65 -12.57 -10.24
C SER A 107 -4.88 -11.70 -10.50
N LYS A 108 -4.73 -10.55 -11.18
CA LYS A 108 -5.86 -9.70 -11.59
C LYS A 108 -6.76 -10.40 -12.62
N LYS A 109 -6.18 -11.18 -13.56
CA LYS A 109 -6.94 -11.95 -14.55
C LYS A 109 -7.71 -13.10 -13.91
N GLU A 110 -7.06 -13.87 -13.05
CA GLU A 110 -7.70 -14.98 -12.33
C GLU A 110 -8.93 -14.51 -11.53
N LYS A 111 -8.80 -13.39 -10.80
CA LYS A 111 -9.92 -12.81 -10.04
C LYS A 111 -11.04 -12.25 -10.92
N ALA A 112 -10.75 -11.82 -12.15
CA ALA A 112 -11.74 -11.32 -13.09
C ALA A 112 -12.51 -12.44 -13.81
N GLU A 113 -11.91 -13.64 -13.91
CA GLU A 113 -12.54 -14.84 -14.48
C GLU A 113 -13.42 -15.60 -13.46
N GLU A 114 -13.28 -15.31 -12.16
CA GLU A 114 -14.13 -15.86 -11.09
C GLU A 114 -15.45 -15.08 -10.85
N ILE A 115 -15.72 -14.01 -11.61
CA ILE A 115 -16.93 -13.18 -11.54
C ILE A 115 -17.83 -13.43 -12.77
#